data_AF-A0A7W3LNY9-F1
#
_entry.id   AF-A0A7W3LNY9-F1
#
_cell.length_a   1.000
_cell.length_b   1.000
_cell.length_c   1.000
_cell.angle_alpha   90.00
_cell.angle_beta   90.00
_cell.angle_gamma   90.00
#
_symmetry.space_group_name_H-M   'P 1'
#
loop_
_entity.id
_entity.type
_entity.pdbx_description
1 polymer ?
#
loop_
_entity_poly.entity_id
_entity_poly.type
_entity_poly.pdbx_seq_one_letter_code
_entity_poly.pdbx_strand_id
1 'polypeptide(L)'
;MEASDPAPDGAAAREVRQRLEEERRARASQLAVLEQAIERAPVEQVEESDRTRRENLRRSLAEIDGALRRLEILPYVRYCVRCQGRANRALR
;
A
#
# COMPACT_ATOMS: atom_id res chain seq x y z
N MET A 1 11.05 -10.42 -33.30
CA MET A 1 10.55 -9.61 -32.18
C MET A 1 10.38 -10.56 -31.01
N GLU A 2 11.48 -10.88 -30.31
CA GLU A 2 11.45 -11.81 -29.17
C GLU A 2 10.83 -11.09 -27.98
N ALA A 3 9.62 -11.51 -27.61
CA ALA A 3 9.05 -11.20 -26.31
C ALA A 3 9.90 -11.95 -25.28
N SER A 4 10.91 -11.28 -24.73
CA SER A 4 11.64 -11.79 -23.58
C SER A 4 10.61 -12.03 -22.48
N ASP A 5 10.43 -13.30 -22.11
CA ASP A 5 9.61 -13.69 -20.99
C ASP A 5 10.07 -12.89 -19.77
N PRO A 6 9.18 -12.13 -19.11
CA PRO A 6 9.58 -11.38 -17.93
C PRO A 6 9.97 -12.39 -16.86
N ALA A 7 11.21 -12.30 -16.38
CA ALA A 7 11.71 -13.12 -15.28
C ALA A 7 10.64 -13.24 -14.16
N PRO A 8 10.46 -14.43 -13.56
CA PRO A 8 9.36 -14.71 -12.63
C PRO A 8 9.27 -13.69 -11.48
N ASP A 9 10.41 -13.16 -11.04
CA ASP A 9 10.48 -12.10 -10.02
C ASP A 9 9.79 -10.79 -10.46
N GLY A 10 9.85 -10.45 -11.75
CA GLY A 10 9.18 -9.29 -12.33
C GLY A 10 7.68 -9.49 -12.51
N ALA A 11 7.24 -10.71 -12.85
CA ALA A 11 5.82 -11.06 -12.93
C ALA A 11 5.16 -11.03 -11.56
N ALA A 12 5.78 -11.65 -10.56
CA ALA A 12 5.31 -11.61 -9.17
C ALA A 12 5.25 -10.17 -8.63
N ALA A 13 6.26 -9.33 -8.92
CA ALA A 13 6.24 -7.92 -8.51
C ALA A 13 5.09 -7.11 -9.15
N ARG A 14 4.73 -7.41 -10.40
CA ARG A 14 3.57 -6.77 -11.07
C ARG A 14 2.25 -7.23 -10.46
N GLU A 15 2.09 -8.51 -10.16
CA GLU A 15 0.89 -9.05 -9.52
C GLU A 15 0.69 -8.44 -8.12
N VAL A 16 1.76 -8.38 -7.31
CA VAL A 16 1.71 -7.73 -5.99
C VAL A 16 1.34 -6.25 -6.12
N ARG A 17 1.91 -5.54 -7.09
CA ARG A 17 1.55 -4.14 -7.36
C ARG A 17 0.06 -4.02 -7.70
N GLN A 18 -0.44 -4.84 -8.62
CA GLN A 18 -1.84 -4.83 -9.04
C GLN A 18 -2.79 -5.02 -7.85
N ARG A 19 -2.52 -6.02 -7.01
CA ARG A 19 -3.32 -6.29 -5.80
C ARG A 19 -3.32 -5.13 -4.81
N LEU A 20 -2.16 -4.49 -4.60
CA LEU A 20 -2.06 -3.31 -3.75
C LEU A 20 -2.82 -2.12 -4.32
N GLU A 21 -2.82 -1.92 -5.64
CA GLU A 21 -3.59 -0.86 -6.29
C GLU A 21 -5.10 -1.11 -6.20
N GLU A 22 -5.54 -2.36 -6.33
CA GLU A 22 -6.94 -2.76 -6.14
C GLU A 22 -7.39 -2.47 -4.70
N GLU A 23 -6.62 -2.92 -3.71
CA GLU A 23 -6.88 -2.60 -2.30
C GLU A 23 -6.88 -1.09 -2.06
N ARG A 24 -5.90 -0.35 -2.61
CA ARG A 24 -5.84 1.11 -2.51
C ARG A 24 -7.13 1.76 -3.01
N ARG A 25 -7.62 1.35 -4.20
CA ARG A 25 -8.87 1.85 -4.77
C ARG A 25 -10.06 1.53 -3.87
N ALA A 26 -10.12 0.31 -3.33
CA ALA A 26 -11.18 -0.09 -2.40
C ALA A 26 -11.17 0.75 -1.11
N ARG A 27 -10.01 0.94 -0.48
CA ARG A 27 -9.88 1.76 0.74
C ARG A 27 -10.17 3.24 0.49
N ALA A 28 -9.72 3.78 -0.63
CA ALA A 28 -10.02 5.16 -1.02
C ALA A 28 -11.52 5.37 -1.23
N SER A 29 -12.21 4.43 -1.89
CA SER A 29 -13.66 4.47 -2.03
C SER A 29 -14.38 4.40 -0.68
N GLN A 30 -13.92 3.53 0.24
CA GLN A 30 -14.49 3.42 1.59
C GLN A 30 -14.32 4.73 2.37
N LEU A 31 -13.14 5.35 2.28
CA LEU A 31 -12.86 6.63 2.94
C LEU A 31 -13.73 7.74 2.38
N ALA A 32 -13.85 7.85 1.06
CA ALA A 32 -14.66 8.88 0.41
C ALA A 32 -16.15 8.78 0.80
N VAL A 33 -16.70 7.57 0.89
CA VAL A 33 -18.08 7.35 1.34
C VAL A 33 -18.26 7.80 2.80
N LEU A 34 -17.31 7.46 3.68
CA LEU A 34 -17.35 7.85 5.08
C LEU A 34 -17.21 9.36 5.27
N GLU A 35 -16.26 9.99 4.57
CA GLU A 35 -16.05 11.43 4.63
C GLU A 35 -17.29 12.20 4.18
N GLN A 36 -17.95 11.77 3.09
CA GLN A 36 -19.22 12.36 2.67
C GLN A 36 -20.34 12.18 3.71
N ALA A 37 -20.39 11.04 4.40
CA ALA A 37 -21.37 10.81 5.45
C ALA A 37 -21.14 11.75 6.64
N ILE A 38 -19.88 11.91 7.07
CA ILE A 38 -19.47 12.83 8.14
C ILE A 38 -19.79 14.28 7.75
N GLU A 39 -19.50 14.69 6.52
CA GLU A 39 -19.75 16.05 6.04
C GLU A 39 -21.24 16.43 6.00
N ARG A 40 -22.11 15.46 5.75
CA ARG A 40 -23.57 15.67 5.68
C ARG A 40 -24.26 15.55 7.03
N ALA A 41 -23.62 14.94 8.02
CA ALA A 41 -24.19 14.75 9.35
C ALA A 41 -24.10 16.05 10.17
N PRO A 42 -25.12 16.37 10.99
CA PRO A 42 -24.98 17.36 12.05
C PRO A 42 -23.83 16.98 12.99
N VAL A 43 -23.13 17.98 13.53
CA VAL A 43 -21.90 17.78 14.32
C VAL A 43 -22.14 16.85 15.52
N GLU A 44 -23.33 16.94 16.11
CA GLU A 44 -23.77 16.14 17.26
C GLU A 44 -23.98 14.66 16.92
N GLN A 45 -24.17 14.32 15.64
CA GLN A 45 -24.36 12.95 15.15
C GLN A 45 -23.07 12.32 14.63
N VAL A 46 -21.96 13.07 14.59
CA VAL A 46 -20.66 12.53 14.20
C VAL A 46 -20.05 11.81 15.41
N GLU A 47 -20.13 10.48 15.38
CA GLU A 47 -19.67 9.62 16.45
C GLU A 47 -18.13 9.50 16.48
N GLU A 48 -17.58 9.17 17.65
CA GLU A 48 -16.13 8.89 17.80
C GLU A 48 -15.71 7.67 16.94
N SER A 49 -16.63 6.75 16.71
CA SER A 49 -16.42 5.58 15.85
C SER A 49 -16.17 5.98 14.39
N ASP A 50 -16.86 7.02 13.88
CA ASP A 50 -16.63 7.54 12.52
C ASP A 50 -15.25 8.18 12.39
N ARG A 51 -14.83 8.92 13.42
CA ARG A 51 -13.48 9.53 13.50
C ARG A 51 -12.39 8.46 13.49
N THR A 52 -12.53 7.49 14.38
CA THR A 52 -11.60 6.34 14.48
C THR A 52 -11.55 5.55 13.17
N ARG A 53 -12.70 5.28 12.55
CA ARG A 53 -12.78 4.56 11.28
C ARG A 53 -12.09 5.31 10.15
N ARG A 54 -12.30 6.64 10.06
CA ARG A 54 -11.65 7.52 9.08
C ARG A 54 -10.13 7.51 9.27
N GLU A 55 -9.64 7.61 10.50
CA GLU A 55 -8.20 7.55 10.78
C GLU A 55 -7.57 6.22 10.41
N ASN A 56 -8.25 5.11 10.71
CA ASN A 56 -7.79 3.78 10.33
C ASN A 56 -7.70 3.60 8.80
N LEU A 57 -8.68 4.10 8.05
CA LEU A 57 -8.64 4.08 6.59
C LEU A 57 -7.50 4.94 6.03
N ARG A 58 -7.29 6.13 6.57
CA ARG A 58 -6.17 7.00 6.19
C ARG A 58 -4.81 6.36 6.48
N ARG A 59 -4.65 5.73 7.64
CA ARG A 59 -3.43 4.99 8.00
C ARG A 59 -3.19 3.83 7.04
N SER A 60 -4.22 3.03 6.76
CA SER A 60 -4.13 1.92 5.81
C SER A 60 -3.72 2.37 4.41
N LEU A 61 -4.28 3.48 3.92
CA LEU A 61 -3.88 4.06 2.63
C LEU A 61 -2.39 4.47 2.62
N ALA A 62 -1.92 5.12 3.68
CA ALA A 62 -0.52 5.52 3.79
C ALA A 62 0.44 4.30 3.80
N GLU A 63 0.04 3.20 4.44
CA GLU A 63 0.79 1.95 4.44
C GLU A 63 0.85 1.31 3.05
N ILE A 64 -0.28 1.29 2.32
CA ILE A 64 -0.37 0.76 0.96
C ILE A 64 0.47 1.61 0.00
N ASP A 65 0.35 2.93 0.05
CA ASP A 65 1.15 3.85 -0.75
C ASP A 65 2.66 3.69 -0.46
N GLY A 66 3.02 3.46 0.80
CA GLY A 66 4.39 3.13 1.19
C GLY A 66 4.87 1.80 0.62
N ALA A 67 4.00 0.79 0.56
CA ALA A 67 4.31 -0.50 -0.04
C ALA A 67 4.50 -0.38 -1.56
N LEU A 68 3.64 0.37 -2.26
CA LEU A 68 3.76 0.64 -3.69
C LEU A 68 5.09 1.33 -4.02
N ARG A 69 5.48 2.38 -3.28
CA ARG A 69 6.79 3.04 -3.42
C ARG A 69 7.96 2.09 -3.22
N ARG A 70 7.87 1.14 -2.28
CA ARG A 70 8.91 0.12 -2.10
C ARG A 70 9.05 -0.78 -3.32
N LEU A 71 7.96 -1.10 -4.02
CA LEU A 71 8.00 -1.92 -5.24
C LEU A 71 8.56 -1.14 -6.44
N GLU A 72 8.39 0.18 -6.50
CA GLU A 72 8.98 1.05 -7.53
C GLU A 72 10.51 1.09 -7.45
N ILE A 73 11.06 1.07 -6.23
CA ILE A 73 12.52 1.10 -6.05
C ILE A 73 13.18 -0.28 -6.17
N LEU A 74 12.41 -1.39 -6.11
CA LEU A 74 12.95 -2.76 -6.16
C LEU A 74 13.95 -3.01 -7.31
N PRO A 75 13.74 -2.51 -8.55
CA PRO A 75 14.72 -2.66 -9.61
C PRO A 75 16.10 -2.07 -9.29
N TYR A 76 16.17 -1.10 -8.37
CA TYR A 76 17.39 -0.41 -7.95
C TYR A 76 17.98 -0.98 -6.66
N VAL A 77 17.30 -1.90 -5.97
CA VAL A 77 17.77 -2.47 -4.69
C VAL A 77 17.87 -4.00 -4.76
N ARG A 78 19.07 -4.53 -4.47
CA ARG A 78 19.36 -5.96 -4.56
C ARG A 78 18.74 -6.79 -3.42
N TYR A 79 18.54 -6.18 -2.25
CA TYR A 79 18.04 -6.86 -1.06
C TYR A 79 17.05 -5.97 -0.31
N CYS A 80 15.97 -6.55 0.23
CA CYS A 80 15.16 -5.83 1.21
C CYS A 80 16.00 -5.58 2.48
N VAL A 81 15.62 -4.58 3.29
CA VAL A 81 16.35 -4.19 4.52
C VAL A 81 16.72 -5.38 5.41
N ARG A 82 15.79 -6.34 5.57
CA ARG A 82 16.04 -7.57 6.34
C ARG A 82 17.09 -8.46 5.69
N CYS A 83 17.01 -8.69 4.37
CA CYS A 83 17.99 -9.48 3.63
C CYS A 83 19.37 -8.79 3.61
N GLN A 84 19.41 -7.46 3.47
CA GLN A 84 20.63 -6.66 3.52
C GLN A 84 21.30 -6.77 4.90
N GLY A 85 20.52 -6.70 5.98
CA GLY A 85 21.03 -6.89 7.34
C GLY A 85 21.62 -8.27 7.59
N ARG A 86 21.05 -9.33 7.00
CA ARG A 86 21.62 -10.69 7.05
C ARG A 86 22.91 -10.79 6.24
N ALA A 87 22.92 -10.27 5.01
CA ALA A 87 24.11 -10.26 4.16
C ALA A 87 25.28 -9.52 4.82
N ASN A 88 25.03 -8.35 5.41
CA ASN A 88 26.06 -7.57 6.12
C ASN A 88 26.60 -8.27 7.36
N ARG A 89 25.79 -9.08 8.05
CA ARG A 89 26.26 -9.88 9.19
C ARG A 89 27.10 -11.07 8.76
N ALA A 90 26.80 -11.68 7.61
CA ALA A 90 27.57 -12.79 7.06
C ALA A 90 28.93 -12.37 6.48
N LEU A 91 29.10 -11.08 6.19
CA LEU A 91 30.37 -10.48 5.71
C LEU A 91 31.26 -9.95 6.84
N ARG A 92 30.85 -10.07 8.10
CA ARG A 92 31.62 -9.72 9.29
C ARG A 92 32.20 -10.98 9.91
#